data_AF-A0A537EQ50-F1
#
_entry.id   AF-A0A537EQ50-F1
#
_cell.length_a   1.000
_cell.length_b   1.000
_cell.length_c   1.000
_cell.angle_alpha   90.00
_cell.angle_beta   90.00
_cell.angle_gamma   90.00
#
_symmetry.space_group_name_H-M   'P 1'
#
loop_
_entity.id
_entity.type
_entity.pdbx_description
1 polymer ?
#
loop_
_entity_poly.entity_id
_entity_poly.type
_entity_poly.pdbx_seq_one_letter_code
_entity_poly.pdbx_strand_id
1 'polypeptide(L)'
;MALRDSDISLLSVLVLRDQKGTGDQPLPEAFWVGGMGVYFVALSVFLAVALTLEINALSINILGGLIISFGFILIFLWIDSTVSIARRSDPLFRDTLRWSKLRYLFWLVTIGGAVGALFTSINSGFSTVAGFGGALFFGAVALLLSAKRSGDMTLRRHLTWTGLCIFLLWLSSQLEQPLSYHFADPFIVQSLTVPLVAAGAYSLYRSAKSLVPLGHLMSTDADAQSITMSPAGTSS
;
A
#
# COMPACT_ATOMS: atom_id res chain seq x y z
N MET A 1 -48.19 26.70 18.15
CA MET A 1 -48.56 25.61 19.08
C MET A 1 -47.92 24.33 18.59
N ALA A 2 -46.83 23.95 19.25
CA ALA A 2 -46.29 22.59 19.41
C ALA A 2 -45.83 21.80 18.17
N LEU A 3 -44.75 22.26 17.52
CA LEU A 3 -43.81 21.33 16.87
C LEU A 3 -43.06 20.55 17.96
N ARG A 4 -43.67 19.41 18.29
CA ARG A 4 -43.19 18.22 19.00
C ARG A 4 -41.70 18.22 19.38
N ASP A 5 -41.43 18.23 20.69
CA ASP A 5 -40.13 17.96 21.32
C ASP A 5 -39.53 16.58 20.93
N SER A 6 -40.32 15.68 20.33
CA SER A 6 -39.85 14.37 19.86
C SER A 6 -38.92 14.45 18.66
N ASP A 7 -39.04 15.49 17.82
CA ASP A 7 -38.29 15.56 16.56
C ASP A 7 -36.91 16.19 16.78
N ILE A 8 -36.78 17.05 17.80
CA ILE A 8 -35.51 17.61 18.27
C ILE A 8 -34.69 16.52 18.99
N SER A 9 -35.34 15.58 19.68
CA SER A 9 -34.68 14.42 20.29
C SER A 9 -34.06 13.49 19.23
N LEU A 10 -34.75 13.22 18.13
CA LEU A 10 -34.21 12.36 17.07
C LEU A 10 -33.11 13.04 16.26
N LEU A 11 -33.22 14.35 15.99
CA LEU A 11 -32.15 15.11 15.33
C LEU A 11 -30.92 15.27 16.23
N SER A 12 -31.10 15.51 17.54
CA SER A 12 -29.98 15.54 18.47
C SER A 12 -29.33 14.17 18.65
N VAL A 13 -30.08 13.07 18.64
CA VAL A 13 -29.53 11.71 18.66
C VAL A 13 -28.85 11.34 17.35
N LEU A 14 -29.32 11.80 16.19
CA LEU A 14 -28.66 11.60 14.89
C LEU A 14 -27.39 12.44 14.77
N VAL A 15 -27.40 13.70 15.22
CA VAL A 15 -26.21 14.57 15.26
C VAL A 15 -25.22 14.11 16.34
N LEU A 16 -25.68 13.55 17.46
CA LEU A 16 -24.80 12.93 18.48
C LEU A 16 -24.27 11.56 18.07
N ARG A 17 -24.93 10.84 17.15
CA ARG A 17 -24.36 9.63 16.53
C ARG A 17 -23.30 9.96 15.50
N ASP A 18 -23.44 11.10 14.81
CA ASP A 18 -22.44 11.61 13.87
C ASP A 18 -21.23 12.24 14.59
N GLN A 19 -21.44 12.82 15.78
CA GLN A 19 -20.38 13.31 16.66
C GLN A 19 -19.70 12.21 17.51
N LYS A 20 -20.25 10.99 17.51
CA LYS A 20 -19.53 9.78 17.97
C LYS A 20 -18.72 9.15 16.82
N GLY A 21 -18.45 9.91 15.76
CA GLY A 21 -17.38 9.67 14.81
C GLY A 21 -16.05 10.16 15.39
N THR A 22 -15.44 9.30 16.22
CA THR A 22 -13.98 9.10 16.26
C THR A 22 -13.11 10.38 16.24
N GLY A 23 -13.13 11.12 17.34
CA GLY A 23 -11.87 11.69 17.84
C GLY A 23 -10.92 10.52 18.14
N ASP A 24 -9.69 10.60 17.60
CA ASP A 24 -8.65 9.57 17.62
C ASP A 24 -9.01 8.25 16.89
N GLN A 25 -8.47 8.10 15.68
CA GLN A 25 -7.36 7.17 15.39
C GLN A 25 -7.05 7.15 13.88
N PRO A 26 -6.15 8.02 13.37
CA PRO A 26 -5.50 7.81 12.06
C PRO A 26 -4.39 6.74 12.11
N LEU A 27 -4.44 5.82 13.09
CA LEU A 27 -3.37 4.86 13.36
C LEU A 27 -3.29 3.62 12.45
N PRO A 28 -4.38 3.07 11.86
CA PRO A 28 -4.24 1.83 11.12
C PRO A 28 -3.49 2.01 9.80
N GLU A 29 -3.81 3.03 9.00
CA GLU A 29 -3.29 3.15 7.62
C GLU A 29 -1.77 3.42 7.54
N ALA A 30 -1.24 4.28 8.40
CA ALA A 30 0.19 4.55 8.48
C ALA A 30 0.99 3.35 9.02
N PHE A 31 0.40 2.57 9.94
CA PHE A 31 1.01 1.35 10.48
C PHE A 31 1.18 0.27 9.40
N TRP A 32 0.19 0.10 8.52
CA TRP A 32 0.27 -0.87 7.41
C TRP A 32 1.40 -0.56 6.43
N VAL A 33 1.59 0.71 6.06
CA VAL A 33 2.67 1.13 5.14
C VAL A 33 4.04 0.96 5.80
N GLY A 34 4.16 1.31 7.08
CA GLY A 34 5.38 1.07 7.87
C GLY A 34 5.73 -0.42 7.97
N GLY A 35 4.73 -1.27 8.25
CA GLY A 35 4.90 -2.72 8.30
C GLY A 35 5.38 -3.32 6.98
N MET A 36 4.84 -2.86 5.85
CA MET A 36 5.30 -3.28 4.52
C MET A 36 6.73 -2.84 4.25
N GLY A 37 7.11 -1.63 4.64
CA GLY A 37 8.49 -1.16 4.56
C GLY A 37 9.46 -2.04 5.36
N VAL A 38 9.12 -2.35 6.61
CA VAL A 38 9.93 -3.25 7.46
C VAL A 38 10.05 -4.64 6.83
N TYR A 39 8.95 -5.18 6.29
CA TYR A 39 8.96 -6.47 5.60
C TYR A 39 9.91 -6.47 4.40
N PHE A 40 9.84 -5.47 3.51
CA PHE A 40 10.73 -5.39 2.35
C PHE A 40 12.20 -5.23 2.74
N VAL A 41 12.49 -4.48 3.81
CA VAL A 41 13.85 -4.35 4.34
C VAL A 41 14.34 -5.70 4.87
N ALA A 42 13.55 -6.40 5.69
CA ALA A 42 13.91 -7.71 6.22
C ALA A 42 14.14 -8.74 5.11
N LEU A 43 13.24 -8.78 4.11
CA LEU A 43 13.38 -9.63 2.92
C LEU A 43 14.68 -9.30 2.15
N SER A 44 14.97 -8.02 1.92
CA SER A 44 16.16 -7.59 1.18
C SER A 44 17.45 -7.95 1.91
N VAL A 45 17.50 -7.75 3.23
CA VAL A 45 18.65 -8.14 4.06
C VAL A 45 18.84 -9.65 4.03
N PHE A 46 17.76 -10.43 4.18
CA PHE A 46 17.83 -11.88 4.09
C PHE A 46 18.36 -12.35 2.73
N LEU A 47 17.80 -11.84 1.63
CA LEU A 47 18.27 -12.19 0.27
C LEU A 47 19.74 -11.82 0.08
N ALA A 48 20.15 -10.62 0.49
CA ALA A 48 21.54 -10.17 0.35
C ALA A 48 22.51 -11.10 1.09
N VAL A 49 22.21 -11.46 2.34
CA VAL A 49 23.06 -12.35 3.13
C VAL A 49 23.08 -13.77 2.55
N ALA A 50 21.91 -14.32 2.25
CA ALA A 50 21.78 -15.71 1.78
C ALA A 50 22.45 -15.91 0.40
N LEU A 51 22.33 -14.94 -0.51
CA LEU A 51 22.93 -14.99 -1.84
C LEU A 51 24.44 -14.72 -1.80
N THR A 52 24.91 -13.75 -1.01
CA THR A 52 26.35 -13.42 -0.91
C THR A 52 27.17 -14.56 -0.30
N LEU A 53 26.57 -15.29 0.63
CA LEU A 53 27.22 -16.41 1.31
C LEU A 53 26.98 -17.76 0.58
N GLU A 54 26.28 -17.75 -0.56
CA GLU A 54 25.92 -18.94 -1.36
C GLU A 54 25.34 -20.09 -0.53
N ILE A 55 24.60 -19.79 0.54
CA ILE A 55 24.21 -20.82 1.50
C ILE A 55 23.00 -21.58 0.99
N ASN A 56 23.23 -22.74 0.39
CA ASN A 56 22.20 -23.64 -0.10
C ASN A 56 21.86 -24.76 0.91
N ALA A 57 21.64 -24.38 2.18
CA ALA A 57 21.21 -25.31 3.22
C ALA A 57 19.68 -25.45 3.22
N LEU A 58 19.17 -26.66 3.47
CA LEU A 58 17.72 -26.94 3.54
C LEU A 58 16.98 -25.97 4.49
N SER A 59 17.58 -25.67 5.65
CA SER A 59 17.00 -24.74 6.64
C SER A 59 16.84 -23.33 6.10
N ILE A 60 17.79 -22.85 5.29
CA ILE A 60 17.75 -21.52 4.67
C ILE A 60 16.77 -21.48 3.52
N ASN A 61 16.69 -22.56 2.75
CA ASN A 61 15.68 -22.74 1.70
C ASN A 61 14.26 -22.76 2.29
N ILE A 62 14.03 -23.43 3.41
CA ILE A 62 12.74 -23.39 4.13
C ILE A 62 12.46 -21.96 4.61
N LEU A 63 13.42 -21.31 5.28
CA LEU A 63 13.25 -19.97 5.81
C LEU A 63 12.97 -18.94 4.69
N GLY A 64 13.74 -18.95 3.61
CA GLY A 64 13.54 -18.08 2.45
C GLY A 64 12.19 -18.32 1.79
N GLY A 65 11.80 -19.59 1.64
CA GLY A 65 10.48 -19.97 1.14
C GLY A 65 9.35 -19.41 2.00
N LEU A 66 9.45 -19.52 3.32
CA LEU A 66 8.46 -18.98 4.25
C LEU A 66 8.37 -17.44 4.17
N ILE A 67 9.51 -16.75 4.14
CA ILE A 67 9.54 -15.29 4.03
C ILE A 67 8.87 -14.85 2.72
N ILE A 68 9.26 -15.43 1.58
CA ILE A 68 8.69 -15.09 0.26
C ILE A 68 7.20 -15.40 0.20
N SER A 69 6.78 -16.58 0.68
CA SER A 69 5.38 -17.01 0.74
C SER A 69 4.52 -16.07 1.58
N PHE A 70 5.05 -15.65 2.73
CA PHE A 70 4.41 -14.66 3.58
C PHE A 70 4.30 -13.30 2.88
N GLY A 71 5.30 -12.91 2.10
CA GLY A 71 5.27 -11.72 1.24
C GLY A 71 4.13 -11.69 0.25
N PHE A 72 3.87 -12.80 -0.45
CA PHE A 72 2.73 -12.90 -1.37
C PHE A 72 1.40 -12.58 -0.67
N ILE A 73 1.20 -13.18 0.50
CA ILE A 73 -0.02 -13.00 1.30
C ILE A 73 -0.11 -11.55 1.80
N LEU A 74 0.98 -11.00 2.34
CA LEU A 74 1.03 -9.64 2.86
C LEU A 74 0.77 -8.59 1.78
N ILE A 75 1.44 -8.68 0.62
CA ILE A 75 1.27 -7.72 -0.47
C ILE A 75 -0.16 -7.79 -0.99
N PHE A 76 -0.73 -8.98 -1.16
CA PHE A 76 -2.10 -9.11 -1.63
C PHE A 76 -3.12 -8.61 -0.60
N LEU A 77 -2.92 -8.91 0.69
CA LEU A 77 -3.73 -8.38 1.78
C LEU A 77 -3.71 -6.85 1.78
N TRP A 78 -2.53 -6.26 1.58
CA TRP A 78 -2.35 -4.82 1.51
C TRP A 78 -3.05 -4.20 0.30
N ILE A 79 -3.02 -4.85 -0.87
CA ILE A 79 -3.78 -4.42 -2.04
C ILE A 79 -5.28 -4.50 -1.76
N ASP A 80 -5.77 -5.61 -1.23
CA ASP A 80 -7.20 -5.82 -0.98
C ASP A 80 -7.75 -4.81 0.04
N SER A 81 -6.99 -4.53 1.12
CA SER A 81 -7.37 -3.51 2.10
C SER A 81 -7.41 -2.12 1.47
N THR A 82 -6.38 -1.76 0.69
CA THR A 82 -6.25 -0.46 0.06
C THR A 82 -7.33 -0.22 -1.01
N VAL A 83 -7.64 -1.22 -1.85
CA VAL A 83 -8.74 -1.13 -2.82
C VAL A 83 -10.09 -1.02 -2.11
N SER A 84 -10.30 -1.76 -1.02
CA SER A 84 -11.53 -1.66 -0.23
C SER A 84 -11.73 -0.26 0.38
N ILE A 85 -10.65 0.37 0.88
CA ILE A 85 -10.69 1.74 1.39
C ILE A 85 -11.01 2.71 0.24
N ALA A 86 -10.33 2.58 -0.89
CA ALA A 86 -10.55 3.43 -2.06
C ALA A 86 -11.99 3.38 -2.60
N ARG A 87 -12.66 2.22 -2.48
CA ARG A 87 -14.08 2.07 -2.85
C ARG A 87 -15.04 2.81 -1.92
N ARG A 88 -14.71 2.91 -0.63
CA ARG A 88 -15.53 3.65 0.35
C ARG A 88 -15.41 5.16 0.17
N SER A 89 -14.27 5.62 -0.35
CA SER A 89 -14.02 7.03 -0.68
C SER A 89 -14.50 7.44 -2.09
N ASP A 90 -14.97 6.51 -2.92
CA ASP A 90 -15.49 6.83 -4.25
C ASP A 90 -16.92 7.39 -4.10
N PRO A 91 -17.20 8.66 -4.50
CA PRO A 91 -18.52 9.27 -4.38
C PRO A 91 -19.60 8.55 -5.20
N LEU A 92 -19.22 7.73 -6.19
CA LEU A 92 -20.15 6.97 -7.03
C LEU A 92 -20.27 5.50 -6.59
N PHE A 93 -19.60 5.08 -5.50
CA PHE A 93 -19.60 3.71 -4.96
C PHE A 93 -19.39 2.60 -6.02
N ARG A 94 -18.66 2.89 -7.10
CA ARG A 94 -18.47 1.95 -8.20
C ARG A 94 -17.49 0.87 -7.80
N ASP A 95 -17.79 -0.37 -8.18
CA ASP A 95 -16.89 -1.50 -7.93
C ASP A 95 -15.78 -1.52 -8.99
N THR A 96 -14.57 -1.06 -8.63
CA THR A 96 -13.42 -1.00 -9.54
C THR A 96 -13.13 -2.40 -10.09
N LEU A 97 -13.23 -2.57 -11.42
CA LEU A 97 -13.00 -3.86 -12.11
C LEU A 97 -13.82 -5.05 -11.57
N ARG A 98 -14.94 -4.83 -10.87
CA ARG A 98 -15.67 -5.89 -10.14
C ARG A 98 -14.81 -6.59 -9.07
N TRP A 99 -13.95 -5.82 -8.39
CA TRP A 99 -13.03 -6.31 -7.36
C TRP A 99 -13.75 -7.15 -6.29
N SER A 100 -14.98 -6.80 -5.91
CA SER A 100 -15.76 -7.60 -4.94
C SER A 100 -15.91 -9.08 -5.30
N LYS A 101 -16.02 -9.39 -6.60
CA LYS A 101 -16.18 -10.76 -7.10
C LYS A 101 -14.83 -11.41 -7.39
N LEU A 102 -13.92 -10.67 -8.01
CA LEU A 102 -12.60 -11.18 -8.40
C LEU A 102 -11.63 -11.38 -7.24
N ARG A 103 -11.81 -10.64 -6.14
CA ARG A 103 -11.04 -10.77 -4.89
C ARG A 103 -10.85 -12.21 -4.45
N TYR A 104 -11.92 -13.02 -4.45
CA TYR A 104 -11.84 -14.40 -3.97
C TYR A 104 -10.99 -15.28 -4.88
N LEU A 105 -11.10 -15.09 -6.20
CA LEU A 105 -10.29 -15.80 -7.18
C LEU A 105 -8.81 -15.42 -7.01
N PHE A 106 -8.51 -14.13 -6.84
CA PHE A 106 -7.14 -13.70 -6.60
C PHE A 106 -6.59 -14.16 -5.25
N TRP A 107 -7.40 -14.21 -4.19
CA TRP A 107 -7.00 -14.82 -2.92
C TRP A 107 -6.62 -16.28 -3.09
N LEU A 108 -7.42 -17.06 -3.82
CA LEU A 108 -7.12 -18.46 -4.12
C LEU A 108 -5.81 -18.59 -4.89
N VAL A 109 -5.62 -17.79 -5.95
CA VAL A 109 -4.37 -17.79 -6.74
C VAL A 109 -3.17 -17.38 -5.90
N THR A 110 -3.31 -16.37 -5.02
CA THR A 110 -2.22 -15.93 -4.13
C THR A 110 -1.85 -16.99 -3.11
N ILE A 111 -2.83 -17.65 -2.48
CA ILE A 111 -2.56 -18.74 -1.51
C ILE A 111 -1.91 -19.92 -2.23
N GLY A 112 -2.44 -20.32 -3.39
CA GLY A 112 -1.84 -21.37 -4.20
C GLY A 112 -0.41 -21.03 -4.63
N GLY A 113 -0.16 -19.77 -5.02
CA GLY A 113 1.17 -19.26 -5.34
C GLY A 113 2.11 -19.27 -4.15
N ALA A 114 1.64 -18.89 -2.95
CA ALA A 114 2.44 -18.93 -1.72
C ALA A 114 2.81 -20.38 -1.33
N VAL A 115 1.87 -21.31 -1.41
CA VAL A 115 2.16 -22.73 -1.15
C VAL A 115 3.13 -23.30 -2.20
N GLY A 116 2.93 -22.94 -3.47
CA GLY A 116 3.83 -23.31 -4.55
C GLY A 116 5.24 -22.75 -4.35
N ALA A 117 5.35 -21.48 -3.96
CA ALA A 117 6.62 -20.83 -3.65
C ALA A 117 7.38 -21.54 -2.52
N LEU A 118 6.69 -21.89 -1.43
CA LEU A 118 7.28 -22.66 -0.35
C LEU A 118 7.78 -24.02 -0.83
N PHE A 119 6.98 -24.74 -1.62
CA PHE A 119 7.35 -26.05 -2.14
C PHE A 119 8.56 -25.98 -3.09
N THR A 120 8.57 -25.03 -4.02
CA THR A 120 9.71 -24.79 -4.92
C THR A 120 10.96 -24.43 -4.14
N SER A 121 10.83 -23.56 -3.13
CA SER A 121 11.95 -23.17 -2.28
C SER A 121 12.59 -24.37 -1.59
N ILE A 122 11.78 -25.29 -1.05
CA ILE A 122 12.26 -26.50 -0.36
C ILE A 122 13.00 -27.45 -1.32
N ASN A 123 12.47 -27.66 -2.52
CA ASN A 123 12.99 -28.67 -3.45
C ASN A 123 14.11 -28.16 -4.36
N SER A 124 14.07 -26.88 -4.72
CA SER A 124 14.92 -26.30 -5.76
C SER A 124 15.71 -25.07 -5.29
N GLY A 125 15.48 -24.61 -4.07
CA GLY A 125 16.13 -23.45 -3.48
C GLY A 125 15.33 -22.16 -3.63
N PHE A 126 15.45 -21.25 -2.65
CA PHE A 126 14.65 -20.02 -2.59
C PHE A 126 14.91 -19.06 -3.78
N SER A 127 16.09 -19.14 -4.40
CA SER A 127 16.46 -18.35 -5.57
C SER A 127 15.71 -18.74 -6.85
N THR A 128 15.10 -19.94 -6.88
CA THR A 128 14.34 -20.45 -8.03
C THR A 128 12.84 -20.18 -7.92
N VAL A 129 12.39 -19.56 -6.83
CA VAL A 129 10.98 -19.26 -6.61
C VAL A 129 10.52 -18.24 -7.64
N ALA A 130 9.46 -18.59 -8.38
CA ALA A 130 8.89 -17.73 -9.39
C ALA A 130 8.42 -16.40 -8.78
N GLY A 131 8.71 -15.31 -9.50
CA GLY A 131 8.37 -13.96 -9.08
C GLY A 131 6.87 -13.67 -9.05
N PHE A 132 6.57 -12.41 -8.75
CA PHE A 132 5.23 -11.89 -8.60
C PHE A 132 4.35 -12.09 -9.84
N GLY A 133 3.26 -12.86 -9.69
CA GLY A 133 2.34 -13.22 -10.79
C GLY A 133 1.27 -12.17 -11.13
N GLY A 134 0.35 -12.54 -12.03
CA GLY A 134 -0.67 -11.63 -12.60
C GLY A 134 -1.64 -11.00 -11.59
N ALA A 135 -1.79 -11.56 -10.39
CA ALA A 135 -2.58 -10.96 -9.31
C ALA A 135 -2.03 -9.59 -8.89
N LEU A 136 -0.71 -9.41 -8.91
CA LEU A 136 -0.06 -8.14 -8.55
C LEU A 136 -0.17 -7.10 -9.66
N PHE A 137 -0.05 -7.52 -10.92
CA PHE A 137 -0.35 -6.65 -12.04
C PHE A 137 -1.79 -6.14 -11.98
N PHE A 138 -2.75 -7.05 -11.78
CA PHE A 138 -4.16 -6.67 -11.69
C PHE A 138 -4.45 -5.80 -10.47
N GLY A 139 -3.82 -6.09 -9.33
CA GLY A 139 -3.87 -5.27 -8.12
C GLY A 139 -3.32 -3.86 -8.34
N ALA A 140 -2.16 -3.72 -8.99
CA ALA A 140 -1.58 -2.43 -9.33
C ALA A 140 -2.50 -1.61 -10.25
N VAL A 141 -3.06 -2.23 -11.29
CA VAL A 141 -4.02 -1.57 -12.19
C VAL A 141 -5.29 -1.17 -11.45
N ALA A 142 -5.82 -2.03 -10.57
CA ALA A 142 -6.99 -1.72 -9.75
C ALA A 142 -6.74 -0.51 -8.84
N LEU A 143 -5.55 -0.41 -8.23
CA LEU A 143 -5.16 0.72 -7.40
C LEU A 143 -5.02 2.01 -8.22
N LEU A 144 -4.36 1.96 -9.39
CA LEU A 144 -4.19 3.11 -10.26
C LEU A 144 -5.52 3.63 -10.82
N LEU A 145 -6.44 2.73 -11.17
CA LEU A 145 -7.80 3.09 -11.59
C LEU A 145 -8.62 3.67 -10.45
N SER A 146 -8.49 3.12 -9.24
CA SER A 146 -9.15 3.64 -8.04
C SER A 146 -8.63 5.03 -7.67
N ALA A 147 -7.32 5.27 -7.83
CA ALA A 147 -6.71 6.59 -7.61
C ALA A 147 -7.36 7.67 -8.49
N LYS A 148 -7.64 7.38 -9.77
CA LYS A 148 -8.28 8.35 -10.69
C LYS A 148 -9.71 8.72 -10.29
N ARG A 149 -10.38 7.88 -9.49
CA ARG A 149 -11.80 8.04 -9.10
C ARG A 149 -11.98 8.56 -7.67
N SER A 150 -10.96 8.46 -6.83
CA SER A 150 -10.99 8.96 -5.46
C SER A 150 -11.22 10.48 -5.43
N GLY A 151 -12.19 10.92 -4.62
CA GLY A 151 -12.47 12.34 -4.37
C GLY A 151 -11.43 13.02 -3.47
N ASP A 152 -10.76 12.26 -2.61
CA ASP A 152 -9.70 12.78 -1.72
C ASP A 152 -8.34 12.83 -2.43
N MET A 153 -7.72 14.01 -2.42
CA MET A 153 -6.39 14.28 -2.99
C MET A 153 -5.27 13.51 -2.29
N THR A 154 -5.34 13.35 -0.98
CA THR A 154 -4.30 12.67 -0.18
C THR A 154 -4.30 11.17 -0.48
N LEU A 155 -5.48 10.55 -0.42
CA LEU A 155 -5.70 9.16 -0.77
C LEU A 155 -5.38 8.87 -2.23
N ARG A 156 -5.77 9.75 -3.16
CA ARG A 156 -5.41 9.62 -4.59
C ARG A 156 -3.90 9.59 -4.80
N ARG A 157 -3.16 10.45 -4.10
CA ARG A 157 -1.70 10.47 -4.16
C ARG A 157 -1.12 9.17 -3.60
N HIS A 158 -1.58 8.73 -2.43
CA HIS A 158 -1.15 7.47 -1.83
C HIS A 158 -1.39 6.27 -2.76
N LEU A 159 -2.63 6.11 -3.27
CA LEU A 159 -3.00 5.04 -4.20
C LEU A 159 -2.15 5.03 -5.48
N THR A 160 -1.81 6.21 -6.00
CA THR A 160 -0.97 6.32 -7.20
C THR A 160 0.44 5.81 -6.93
N TRP A 161 1.07 6.23 -5.82
CA TRP A 161 2.41 5.80 -5.46
C TRP A 161 2.47 4.33 -5.08
N THR A 162 1.48 3.83 -4.34
CA THR A 162 1.36 2.41 -3.98
C THR A 162 1.14 1.53 -5.21
N GLY A 163 0.23 1.93 -6.11
CA GLY A 163 0.02 1.21 -7.38
C GLY A 163 1.27 1.21 -8.26
N LEU A 164 2.01 2.31 -8.31
CA LEU A 164 3.27 2.41 -9.04
C LEU A 164 4.38 1.53 -8.43
N CYS A 165 4.46 1.45 -7.10
CA CYS A 165 5.36 0.54 -6.40
C CYS A 165 5.13 -0.91 -6.81
N ILE A 166 3.88 -1.37 -6.70
CA ILE A 166 3.51 -2.75 -7.01
C ILE A 166 3.73 -3.04 -8.49
N PHE A 167 3.43 -2.09 -9.37
CA PHE A 167 3.68 -2.24 -10.81
C PHE A 167 5.17 -2.39 -11.12
N LEU A 168 6.04 -1.59 -10.49
CA LEU A 168 7.49 -1.67 -10.70
C LEU A 168 8.08 -2.97 -10.15
N LEU A 169 7.62 -3.43 -8.99
CA LEU A 169 8.03 -4.72 -8.42
C LEU A 169 7.58 -5.91 -9.29
N TRP A 170 6.36 -5.83 -9.83
CA TRP A 170 5.89 -6.82 -10.79
C TRP A 170 6.75 -6.78 -12.06
N LEU A 171 6.95 -5.60 -12.64
CA LEU A 171 7.73 -5.44 -13.87
C LEU A 171 9.18 -5.93 -13.70
N SER A 172 9.84 -5.60 -12.59
CA SER A 172 11.21 -6.09 -12.33
C SER A 172 11.26 -7.61 -12.29
N SER A 173 10.28 -8.26 -11.65
CA SER A 173 10.22 -9.73 -11.57
C SER A 173 9.95 -10.41 -12.92
N GLN A 174 9.18 -9.78 -13.81
CA GLN A 174 8.88 -10.33 -15.13
C GLN A 174 10.04 -10.15 -16.11
N LEU A 175 10.91 -9.17 -15.87
CA LEU A 175 12.07 -8.89 -16.73
C LEU A 175 13.28 -9.76 -16.38
N GLU A 176 13.41 -10.21 -15.15
CA GLU A 176 14.61 -10.92 -14.67
C GLU A 176 14.90 -12.22 -15.47
N GLN A 177 13.89 -13.08 -15.65
CA GLN A 177 14.04 -14.35 -16.37
C GLN A 177 14.29 -14.19 -17.89
N PRO A 178 13.55 -13.36 -18.65
CA PRO A 178 13.86 -13.16 -20.06
C PRO A 178 15.20 -12.44 -20.26
N LEU A 179 15.58 -11.51 -19.37
CA LEU A 179 16.90 -10.87 -19.44
C LEU A 179 18.02 -11.87 -19.18
N SER A 180 17.90 -12.76 -18.20
CA SER A 180 18.92 -13.78 -17.92
C SER A 180 19.02 -14.84 -19.02
N TYR A 181 17.94 -15.09 -19.76
CA TYR A 181 17.97 -15.95 -20.94
C TYR A 181 18.73 -15.30 -22.11
N HIS A 182 18.55 -14.00 -22.34
CA HIS A 182 19.16 -13.29 -23.46
C HIS A 182 20.57 -12.76 -23.16
N PHE A 183 20.87 -12.43 -21.91
CA PHE A 183 22.16 -11.93 -21.46
C PHE A 183 22.77 -12.92 -20.46
N ALA A 184 23.90 -13.52 -20.84
CA ALA A 184 24.63 -14.45 -19.97
C ALA A 184 25.34 -13.75 -18.80
N ASP A 185 25.56 -12.43 -18.88
CA ASP A 185 26.22 -11.66 -17.84
C ASP A 185 25.22 -11.21 -16.75
N PRO A 186 25.30 -11.77 -15.52
CA PRO A 186 24.40 -11.42 -14.43
C PRO A 186 24.52 -9.95 -14.00
N PHE A 187 25.67 -9.30 -14.22
CA PHE A 187 25.86 -7.90 -13.87
C PHE A 187 24.97 -6.97 -14.70
N ILE A 188 24.78 -7.28 -15.99
CA ILE A 188 23.91 -6.50 -16.88
C ILE A 188 22.45 -6.66 -16.47
N VAL A 189 22.03 -7.88 -16.16
CA VAL A 189 20.66 -8.18 -15.72
C VAL A 189 20.35 -7.41 -14.43
N GLN A 190 21.24 -7.48 -13.44
CA GLN A 190 21.09 -6.76 -12.17
C GLN A 190 21.10 -5.24 -12.37
N SER A 191 21.98 -4.71 -13.23
CA SER A 191 22.06 -3.27 -13.51
C SER A 191 20.76 -2.70 -14.11
N LEU A 192 19.96 -3.54 -14.79
CA LEU A 192 18.65 -3.15 -15.32
C LEU A 192 17.52 -3.33 -14.29
N THR A 193 17.53 -4.41 -13.51
CA THR A 193 16.44 -4.70 -12.57
C THR A 193 16.54 -3.93 -11.25
N VAL A 194 17.75 -3.68 -10.75
CA VAL A 194 17.98 -2.94 -9.48
C VAL A 194 17.41 -1.52 -9.50
N PRO A 195 17.58 -0.71 -10.56
CA PRO A 195 16.96 0.61 -10.64
C PRO A 195 15.42 0.56 -10.59
N LEU A 196 14.79 -0.47 -11.17
CA LEU A 196 13.33 -0.64 -11.09
C LEU A 196 12.88 -0.92 -9.66
N VAL A 197 13.59 -1.80 -8.95
CA VAL A 197 13.32 -2.10 -7.54
C VAL A 197 13.55 -0.85 -6.68
N ALA A 198 14.63 -0.10 -6.93
CA ALA A 198 14.91 1.16 -6.24
C ALA A 198 13.84 2.23 -6.49
N ALA A 199 13.33 2.34 -7.73
CA ALA A 199 12.21 3.20 -8.07
C ALA A 199 10.91 2.75 -7.36
N GLY A 200 10.70 1.44 -7.23
CA GLY A 200 9.64 0.86 -6.41
C GLY A 200 9.76 1.29 -4.95
N ALA A 201 10.93 1.11 -4.33
CA ALA A 201 11.19 1.55 -2.96
C ALA A 201 10.99 3.06 -2.77
N TYR A 202 11.46 3.88 -3.72
CA TYR A 202 11.24 5.33 -3.70
C TYR A 202 9.74 5.70 -3.77
N SER A 203 8.96 4.99 -4.59
CA SER A 203 7.51 5.20 -4.66
C SER A 203 6.81 4.81 -3.36
N LEU A 204 7.25 3.73 -2.70
CA LEU A 204 6.77 3.34 -1.37
C LEU A 204 7.07 4.43 -0.33
N TYR A 205 8.32 4.93 -0.28
CA TYR A 205 8.70 6.05 0.57
C TYR A 205 7.82 7.28 0.34
N ARG A 206 7.54 7.61 -0.93
CA ARG A 206 6.69 8.75 -1.28
C ARG A 206 5.22 8.53 -0.89
N SER A 207 4.73 7.30 -0.96
CA SER A 207 3.40 6.89 -0.49
C SER A 207 3.24 7.04 1.02
N ALA A 208 4.29 6.73 1.78
CA ALA A 208 4.34 6.88 3.24
C ALA A 208 4.35 8.36 3.63
N LYS A 209 5.17 9.16 2.93
CA LYS A 209 5.24 10.62 3.15
C LYS A 209 3.90 11.32 2.89
N SER A 210 3.07 10.82 1.96
CA SER A 210 1.75 11.42 1.70
C SER A 210 0.72 11.17 2.80
N LEU A 211 0.96 10.22 3.71
CA LEU A 211 0.06 9.92 4.83
C LEU A 211 0.40 10.70 6.12
N VAL A 212 1.54 11.40 6.15
CA VAL A 212 1.90 12.23 7.30
C VAL A 212 0.97 13.44 7.34
N PRO A 213 0.16 13.63 8.40
CA PRO A 213 -0.73 14.77 8.50
C PRO A 213 0.11 16.06 8.51
N LEU A 214 -0.13 16.94 7.54
CA LEU A 214 0.41 18.30 7.49
C LEU A 214 -0.33 19.18 8.52
N GLY A 215 -0.33 18.78 9.79
CA GLY A 215 -1.05 19.44 10.88
C GLY A 215 -0.42 20.75 11.37
N HIS A 216 0.68 21.22 10.77
CA HIS A 216 1.45 22.35 11.30
C HIS A 216 1.53 23.57 10.38
N LEU A 217 0.82 23.58 9.24
CA LEU A 217 0.85 24.73 8.31
C LEU A 217 -0.48 25.48 8.20
N MET A 218 -1.58 24.98 8.80
CA MET A 218 -2.88 25.66 8.76
C MET A 218 -3.24 26.43 10.03
N SER A 219 -2.63 26.12 11.18
CA SER A 219 -2.90 26.85 12.44
C SER A 219 -2.17 28.20 12.51
N THR A 220 -1.03 28.35 11.83
CA THR A 220 -0.24 29.59 11.90
C THR A 220 -0.83 30.74 11.08
N ASP A 221 -1.53 30.46 9.99
CA ASP A 221 -2.18 31.51 9.19
C ASP A 221 -3.51 32.00 9.79
N ALA A 222 -4.22 31.16 10.55
CA ALA A 222 -5.42 31.56 11.26
C ALA A 222 -5.11 32.46 12.47
N ASP A 223 -4.01 32.18 13.18
CA ASP A 223 -3.54 33.04 14.28
C ASP A 223 -2.84 34.32 13.78
N ALA A 224 -2.22 34.30 12.60
CA ALA A 224 -1.63 35.52 12.01
C ALA A 224 -2.70 36.52 11.49
N GLN A 225 -3.87 36.04 11.06
CA GLN A 225 -4.97 36.90 10.60
C GLN A 225 -5.84 37.44 11.74
N SER A 226 -5.92 36.78 12.90
CA SER A 226 -6.69 37.28 14.05
C SER A 226 -6.00 38.43 14.79
N ILE A 227 -4.68 38.56 14.67
CA ILE A 227 -3.90 39.63 15.33
C ILE A 227 -3.93 40.96 14.55
N THR A 228 -4.30 40.96 13.27
CA THR A 228 -4.29 42.17 12.43
C THR A 228 -5.63 42.91 12.33
N MET A 229 -6.71 42.43 12.97
CA MET A 229 -8.00 43.13 13.04
C MET A 229 -8.37 43.54 14.48
N SER A 230 -7.49 44.28 15.16
CA SER A 230 -7.91 45.10 16.31
C SER A 230 -7.94 46.57 15.89
N PRO A 231 -9.12 47.18 15.67
CA PRO A 231 -9.22 48.59 15.35
C PRO A 231 -8.92 49.42 16.60
N ALA A 232 -7.83 50.20 16.54
CA ALA A 232 -7.54 51.24 17.51
C ALA A 232 -8.61 52.35 17.39
N GLY A 233 -9.69 52.19 18.15
CA GLY A 233 -10.69 53.21 18.41
C GLY A 233 -10.13 54.27 19.35
N THR A 234 -9.91 55.46 18.78
CA THR A 234 -10.04 56.81 19.36
C THR A 234 -10.27 56.93 20.87
N SER A 235 -9.37 57.65 21.56
CA SER A 235 -9.67 58.34 22.82
C SER A 235 -9.47 59.85 22.65
N SER A 236 -10.59 60.56 22.82
CA SER A 236 -10.83 61.93 23.33
C SER A 236 -9.66 62.91 23.47
#